data_AF-A0A363SGB8-F1
#
_entry.id   AF-A0A363SGB8-F1
#
_cell.length_a   1.000
_cell.length_b   1.000
_cell.length_c   1.000
_cell.angle_alpha   90.00
_cell.angle_beta   90.00
_cell.angle_gamma   90.00
#
_symmetry.space_group_name_H-M   'P 1'
#
loop_
_entity.id
_entity.type
_entity.pdbx_description
1 polymer ?
#
loop_
_entity_poly.entity_id
_entity_poly.type
_entity_poly.pdbx_seq_one_letter_code
_entity_poly.pdbx_strand_id
1 'polypeptide(L)'
;MYGVTVINTELIMASERFEMRIDSELLERLDQWRQGEDDTPSRAEAVRRLIEAGLAHDNKGRAPHLSDGEKLIAMMLAELIKKTGVDVDTNVDLVEKVILGGHYWALGWEMPGIFHGHTDKQSRVRFVVDVLDMWSFIEEAFEELNEGDKARLASEADPFGKHVQFPGFDGNNESEHLGIARFLVDDLERFSRFRDGRRDLNSHFPTLEGYGRMLRAFEPIRKNLVGRRLSVNELVSILNSRRAAD
;
A
#
# COMPACT_ATOMS: atom_id res chain seq x y z
N MET A 1 -13.00 -11.83 52.10
CA MET A 1 -11.93 -12.72 51.61
C MET A 1 -12.19 -12.91 50.12
N TYR A 2 -11.69 -12.00 49.29
CA TYR A 2 -11.83 -12.06 47.83
C TYR A 2 -10.62 -12.80 47.28
N GLY A 3 -10.86 -13.98 46.70
CA GLY A 3 -9.82 -14.74 45.98
C GLY A 3 -9.61 -14.12 44.61
N VAL A 4 -8.42 -13.58 44.36
CA VAL A 4 -7.98 -13.14 43.05
C VAL A 4 -7.53 -14.37 42.27
N THR A 5 -8.27 -14.72 41.22
CA THR A 5 -7.83 -15.73 40.25
C THR A 5 -6.81 -15.07 39.32
N VAL A 6 -5.54 -15.39 39.51
CA VAL A 6 -4.48 -15.04 38.54
C VAL A 6 -4.63 -15.97 37.35
N ILE A 7 -5.12 -15.43 36.24
CA ILE A 7 -5.06 -16.10 34.93
C ILE A 7 -3.63 -15.98 34.42
N ASN A 8 -2.90 -17.09 34.50
CA ASN A 8 -1.57 -17.23 33.93
C ASN A 8 -1.74 -17.52 32.44
N THR A 9 -1.63 -16.50 31.60
CA THR A 9 -1.65 -16.66 30.15
C THR A 9 -0.26 -17.13 29.70
N GLU A 10 0.00 -18.44 29.80
CA GLU A 10 1.15 -19.03 29.12
C GLU A 10 0.94 -18.86 27.60
N LEU A 11 1.87 -18.16 26.94
CA LEU A 11 1.92 -18.11 25.48
C LEU A 11 2.05 -19.55 24.96
N ILE A 12 1.00 -20.03 24.29
CA ILE A 12 1.05 -21.31 23.58
C ILE A 12 1.98 -21.11 22.38
N MET A 13 3.22 -21.59 22.51
CA MET A 13 4.18 -21.68 21.40
C MET A 13 3.70 -22.78 20.45
N ALA A 14 3.20 -22.41 19.27
CA ALA A 14 2.94 -23.37 18.21
C ALA A 14 4.28 -23.99 17.79
N SER A 15 4.40 -25.32 17.84
CA SER A 15 5.59 -26.03 17.36
C SER A 15 5.28 -26.72 16.03
N GLU A 16 6.04 -26.36 15.00
CA GLU A 16 5.99 -27.00 13.69
C GLU A 16 7.41 -27.41 13.31
N ARG A 17 7.56 -28.65 12.80
CA ARG A 17 8.85 -29.13 12.31
C ARG A 17 9.00 -28.69 10.87
N PHE A 18 9.98 -27.81 10.62
CA PHE A 18 10.40 -27.43 9.28
C PHE A 18 11.83 -27.93 9.00
N GLU A 19 12.11 -28.28 7.75
CA GLU A 19 13.44 -28.68 7.30
C GLU A 19 13.90 -27.72 6.21
N MET A 20 15.15 -27.24 6.30
CA MET A 20 15.74 -26.27 5.39
C MET A 20 17.07 -26.79 4.86
N ARG A 21 17.30 -26.67 3.55
CA ARG A 21 18.61 -26.93 2.94
C ARG A 21 19.45 -25.66 3.03
N ILE A 22 20.67 -25.81 3.52
CA ILE A 22 21.64 -24.72 3.72
C ILE A 22 22.94 -25.20 3.08
N ASP A 23 23.56 -24.35 2.28
CA ASP A 23 24.89 -24.62 1.73
C ASP A 23 25.99 -24.49 2.81
N SER A 24 27.18 -25.01 2.51
CA SER A 24 28.28 -25.04 3.48
C SER A 24 28.75 -23.65 3.91
N GLU A 25 28.69 -22.66 3.01
CA GLU A 25 29.16 -21.29 3.29
C GLU A 25 28.22 -20.60 4.29
N LEU A 26 26.91 -20.69 4.06
CA LEU A 26 25.92 -20.14 4.98
C LEU A 26 25.93 -20.85 6.34
N LEU A 27 26.22 -22.15 6.37
CA LEU A 27 26.35 -22.92 7.60
C LEU A 27 27.56 -22.47 8.44
N GLU A 28 28.70 -22.22 7.80
CA GLU A 28 29.90 -21.69 8.47
C GLU A 28 29.66 -20.29 9.05
N ARG A 29 29.00 -19.41 8.28
CA ARG A 29 28.62 -18.07 8.76
C ARG A 29 27.69 -18.12 9.97
N LEU A 30 26.72 -19.04 9.97
CA LEU A 30 25.82 -19.26 11.12
C LEU A 30 26.60 -19.74 12.36
N ASP A 31 27.57 -20.64 12.18
CA ASP A 31 28.40 -21.13 13.28
C ASP A 31 29.34 -20.07 13.84
N GLN A 32 29.92 -19.22 12.98
CA GLN A 32 30.71 -18.06 13.42
C GLN A 32 29.86 -17.07 14.23
N TRP A 33 28.65 -16.76 13.74
CA TRP A 33 27.73 -15.88 14.45
C TRP A 33 27.39 -16.43 15.84
N ARG A 34 27.04 -17.71 15.93
CA ARG A 34 26.75 -18.40 17.21
C ARG A 34 27.90 -18.32 18.21
N GLN A 35 29.14 -18.44 17.74
CA GLN A 35 30.32 -18.40 18.61
C GLN A 35 30.56 -17.00 19.20
N GLY A 36 29.99 -15.96 18.58
CA GLY A 36 30.03 -14.59 19.09
C GLY A 36 28.98 -14.29 20.17
N GLU A 37 28.02 -15.19 20.39
CA GLU A 37 26.96 -15.03 21.40
C GLU A 37 27.38 -15.64 22.74
N ASP A 38 27.04 -14.95 23.85
CA ASP A 38 27.43 -15.33 25.22
C ASP A 38 27.01 -16.76 25.60
N ASP A 39 25.86 -17.23 25.09
CA ASP A 39 25.29 -18.55 25.40
C ASP A 39 25.57 -19.61 24.33
N THR A 40 26.20 -19.23 23.21
CA THR A 40 26.50 -20.09 22.07
C THR A 40 25.31 -20.99 21.68
N PRO A 41 24.22 -20.41 21.12
CA PRO A 41 22.95 -21.11 20.96
C PRO A 41 23.06 -22.33 20.04
N SER A 42 22.05 -23.20 19.97
CA SER A 42 22.03 -24.24 18.93
C SER A 42 21.87 -23.63 17.53
N ARG A 43 22.15 -24.37 16.44
CA ARG A 43 21.89 -23.87 15.08
C ARG A 43 20.41 -23.50 14.86
N ALA A 44 19.49 -24.33 15.37
CA ALA A 44 18.06 -24.06 15.27
C ALA A 44 17.66 -22.79 16.05
N GLU A 45 18.23 -22.61 17.24
CA GLU A 45 18.00 -21.42 18.06
C GLU A 45 18.62 -20.16 17.43
N ALA A 46 19.80 -20.26 16.85
CA ALA A 46 20.44 -19.18 16.11
C ALA A 46 19.63 -18.78 14.87
N VAL A 47 19.14 -19.75 14.10
CA VAL A 47 18.24 -19.50 12.96
C VAL A 47 16.95 -18.83 13.44
N ARG A 48 16.36 -19.30 14.55
CA ARG A 48 15.18 -18.65 15.16
C ARG A 48 15.48 -17.20 15.54
N ARG A 49 16.57 -16.93 16.27
CA ARG A 49 16.97 -15.57 16.68
C ARG A 49 17.25 -14.66 15.50
N LEU A 50 17.90 -15.16 14.45
CA LEU A 50 18.19 -14.40 13.25
C LEU A 50 16.92 -14.13 12.42
N ILE A 51 16.02 -15.10 12.34
CA ILE A 51 14.69 -14.90 11.74
C ILE A 51 13.89 -13.90 12.58
N GLU A 52 13.89 -14.00 13.91
CA GLU A 52 13.22 -13.04 14.79
C GLU A 52 13.84 -11.65 14.70
N ALA A 53 15.16 -11.52 14.58
CA ALA A 53 15.82 -10.25 14.34
C ALA A 53 15.44 -9.69 12.96
N GLY A 54 15.43 -10.53 11.92
CA GLY A 54 15.02 -10.17 10.56
C GLY A 54 13.54 -9.81 10.45
N LEU A 55 12.67 -10.49 11.20
CA LEU A 55 11.22 -10.26 11.27
C LEU A 55 10.84 -9.19 12.30
N ALA A 56 11.71 -8.87 13.25
CA ALA A 56 11.55 -7.69 14.11
C ALA A 56 11.62 -6.38 13.31
N HIS A 57 12.04 -6.46 12.04
CA HIS A 57 11.88 -5.42 11.02
C HIS A 57 10.52 -5.47 10.29
N ASP A 58 9.50 -6.12 10.85
CA ASP A 58 8.11 -5.75 10.58
C ASP A 58 7.95 -4.29 11.05
N ASN A 59 8.18 -3.37 10.11
CA ASN A 59 8.57 -1.95 10.27
C ASN A 59 7.47 -1.05 10.85
N LYS A 60 6.78 -1.49 11.89
CA LYS A 60 5.88 -0.66 12.69
C LYS A 60 6.70 0.22 13.65
N GLY A 61 7.37 1.24 13.10
CA GLY A 61 7.92 2.35 13.88
C GLY A 61 9.25 2.10 14.62
N ARG A 62 10.11 1.20 14.14
CA ARG A 62 11.49 1.06 14.67
C ARG A 62 12.52 1.84 13.86
N ALA A 63 13.58 2.25 14.54
CA ALA A 63 14.73 2.94 13.96
C ALA A 63 15.30 2.19 12.74
N PRO A 64 15.63 2.89 11.64
CA PRO A 64 16.33 2.27 10.51
C PRO A 64 17.63 1.61 10.96
N HIS A 65 17.93 0.44 10.40
CA HIS A 65 19.22 -0.21 10.60
C HIS A 65 20.14 0.09 9.42
N LEU A 66 21.33 0.61 9.72
CA LEU A 66 22.40 0.84 8.73
C LEU A 66 23.58 -0.06 9.09
N SER A 67 24.05 -0.85 8.12
CA SER A 67 25.30 -1.60 8.20
C SER A 67 26.51 -0.66 8.20
N ASP A 68 27.68 -1.14 8.63
CA ASP A 68 28.89 -0.32 8.66
C ASP A 68 29.31 0.18 7.27
N GLY A 69 29.05 -0.62 6.22
CA GLY A 69 29.23 -0.19 4.83
C GLY A 69 28.29 0.95 4.43
N GLU A 70 27.00 0.86 4.79
CA GLU A 70 26.02 1.92 4.52
C GLU A 70 26.34 3.21 5.29
N LYS A 71 26.82 3.09 6.53
CA LYS A 71 27.31 4.24 7.32
C LYS A 71 28.47 4.93 6.60
N LEU A 72 29.48 4.17 6.14
CA LEU A 72 30.62 4.73 5.41
C LEU A 72 30.16 5.43 4.11
N ILE A 73 29.29 4.79 3.34
CA ILE A 73 28.73 5.38 2.11
C ILE A 73 27.97 6.68 2.41
N ALA A 74 27.10 6.68 3.42
CA ALA A 74 26.33 7.85 3.81
C ALA A 74 27.24 9.01 4.27
N MET A 75 28.30 8.72 5.03
CA MET A 75 29.29 9.73 5.44
C MET A 75 30.06 10.30 4.24
N MET A 76 30.51 9.46 3.31
CA MET A 76 31.19 9.91 2.09
C MET A 76 30.29 10.79 1.21
N LEU A 77 29.00 10.43 1.10
CA LEU A 77 28.00 11.25 0.37
C LEU A 77 27.75 12.58 1.08
N ALA A 78 27.64 12.59 2.41
CA ALA A 78 27.49 13.80 3.20
C ALA A 78 28.65 14.77 2.99
N GLU A 79 29.89 14.27 3.04
CA GLU A 79 31.10 15.05 2.76
C GLU A 79 31.11 15.60 1.32
N LEU A 80 30.74 14.77 0.35
CA LEU A 80 30.67 15.19 -1.06
C LEU A 80 29.63 16.29 -1.26
N ILE A 81 28.42 16.16 -0.70
CA ILE A 81 27.36 17.16 -0.78
C ILE A 81 27.83 18.48 -0.17
N LYS A 82 28.42 18.44 1.04
CA LYS A 82 28.97 19.62 1.70
C LYS A 82 30.08 20.29 0.91
N LYS A 83 30.96 19.50 0.27
CA LYS A 83 32.08 20.02 -0.50
C LYS A 83 31.66 20.62 -1.83
N THR A 84 30.64 20.05 -2.47
CA THR A 84 30.12 20.49 -3.77
C THR A 84 29.12 21.64 -3.63
N GLY A 85 28.45 21.76 -2.49
CA GLY A 85 27.41 22.78 -2.27
C GLY A 85 26.15 22.52 -3.10
N VAL A 86 25.91 21.27 -3.50
CA VAL A 86 24.69 20.90 -4.21
C VAL A 86 23.48 21.05 -3.28
N ASP A 87 22.41 21.62 -3.82
CA ASP A 87 21.15 21.78 -3.10
C ASP A 87 20.45 20.42 -2.97
N VAL A 88 20.05 20.08 -1.75
CA VAL A 88 19.40 18.81 -1.43
C VAL A 88 18.32 19.04 -0.39
N ASP A 89 17.20 18.32 -0.53
CA ASP A 89 16.11 18.36 0.45
C ASP A 89 16.46 17.62 1.76
N THR A 90 17.47 16.74 1.73
CA THR A 90 17.87 15.93 2.88
C THR A 90 18.72 16.75 3.85
N ASN A 91 18.39 16.71 5.14
CA ASN A 91 19.21 17.33 6.18
C ASN A 91 20.49 16.51 6.42
N VAL A 92 21.54 16.82 5.66
CA VAL A 92 22.83 16.10 5.69
C VAL A 92 23.48 16.13 7.08
N ASP A 93 23.41 17.27 7.78
CA ASP A 93 23.98 17.41 9.13
C ASP A 93 23.29 16.51 10.15
N LEU A 94 21.98 16.30 10.01
CA LEU A 94 21.24 15.36 10.84
C LEU A 94 21.72 13.93 10.60
N VAL A 95 21.89 13.52 9.35
CA VAL A 95 22.32 12.16 8.99
C VAL A 95 23.68 11.82 9.61
N GLU A 96 24.67 12.72 9.51
CA GLU A 96 25.98 12.52 10.14
C GLU A 96 25.88 12.39 11.66
N LYS A 97 25.13 13.28 12.32
CA LYS A 97 24.94 13.23 13.78
C LYS A 97 24.27 11.95 14.23
N VAL A 98 23.30 11.46 13.46
CA VAL A 98 22.63 10.19 13.72
C VAL A 98 23.62 9.03 13.65
N ILE A 99 24.44 8.96 12.59
CA ILE A 99 25.40 7.87 12.40
C ILE A 99 26.47 7.90 13.48
N LEU A 100 27.08 9.06 13.73
CA LEU A 100 28.15 9.22 14.71
C LEU A 100 27.67 9.00 16.15
N GLY A 101 26.45 9.45 16.47
CA GLY A 101 25.86 9.36 17.82
C GLY A 101 25.04 8.10 18.09
N GLY A 102 24.77 7.28 17.07
CA GLY A 102 23.92 6.10 17.18
C GLY A 102 22.42 6.42 17.37
N HIS A 103 21.97 7.62 16.99
CA HIS A 103 20.58 8.08 17.19
C HIS A 103 19.64 7.69 16.04
N TYR A 104 19.71 6.45 15.55
CA TYR A 104 19.02 6.01 14.34
C TYR A 104 17.51 6.22 14.36
N TRP A 105 16.89 6.17 15.54
CA TRP A 105 15.46 6.43 15.73
C TRP A 105 15.01 7.80 15.19
N ALA A 106 15.91 8.80 15.18
CA ALA A 106 15.59 10.15 14.72
C ALA A 106 15.29 10.20 13.22
N LEU A 107 15.86 9.28 12.42
CA LEU A 107 15.57 9.21 10.98
C LEU A 107 14.10 8.84 10.72
N GLY A 108 13.53 7.94 11.53
CA GLY A 108 12.10 7.58 11.42
C GLY A 108 11.16 8.74 11.78
N TRP A 109 11.61 9.65 12.64
CA TRP A 109 10.84 10.82 13.08
C TRP A 109 10.94 11.97 12.08
N GLU A 110 12.15 12.24 11.58
CA GLU A 110 12.42 13.37 10.68
C GLU A 110 12.14 13.04 9.21
N MET A 111 12.24 11.76 8.82
CA MET A 111 12.04 11.31 7.45
C MET A 111 11.00 10.18 7.36
N PRO A 112 9.76 10.42 7.84
CA PRO A 112 8.70 9.39 7.84
C PRO A 112 8.31 8.97 6.42
N GLY A 113 8.52 9.81 5.40
CA GLY A 113 8.28 9.45 3.99
C GLY A 113 9.25 8.40 3.43
N ILE A 114 10.46 8.27 4.00
CA ILE A 114 11.45 7.28 3.60
C ILE A 114 11.40 6.06 4.52
N PHE A 115 11.26 6.31 5.82
CA PHE A 115 11.34 5.30 6.87
C PHE A 115 9.96 4.93 7.43
N HIS A 116 8.95 4.84 6.57
CA HIS A 116 7.67 4.23 6.92
C HIS A 116 7.69 2.72 6.67
N GLY A 117 6.97 1.96 7.50
CA GLY A 117 6.69 0.54 7.26
C GLY A 117 5.53 0.27 6.31
N HIS A 118 4.95 1.32 5.70
CA HIS A 118 3.85 1.15 4.76
C HIS A 118 4.37 0.81 3.37
N THR A 119 3.77 -0.18 2.73
CA THR A 119 3.91 -0.42 1.29
C THR A 119 2.55 -0.81 0.77
N ASP A 120 2.16 -0.26 -0.38
CA ASP A 120 0.85 -0.57 -0.94
C ASP A 120 0.77 -2.05 -1.31
N LYS A 121 -0.31 -2.70 -0.87
CA LYS A 121 -0.55 -4.10 -1.23
C LYS A 121 -0.84 -4.18 -2.73
N GLN A 122 -0.18 -5.10 -3.43
CA GLN A 122 -0.42 -5.32 -4.87
C GLN A 122 -1.91 -5.53 -5.21
N SER A 123 -2.65 -6.23 -4.34
CA SER A 123 -4.09 -6.43 -4.52
C SER A 123 -4.90 -5.13 -4.47
N ARG A 124 -4.49 -4.14 -3.66
CA ARG A 124 -5.14 -2.83 -3.58
C ARG A 124 -4.79 -1.96 -4.78
N VAL A 125 -3.53 -1.99 -5.24
CA VAL A 125 -3.12 -1.34 -6.50
C VAL A 125 -3.94 -1.87 -7.67
N ARG A 126 -4.05 -3.19 -7.80
CA ARG A 126 -4.88 -3.83 -8.82
C ARG A 126 -6.34 -3.42 -8.73
N PHE A 127 -6.91 -3.42 -7.52
CA PHE A 127 -8.29 -3.00 -7.31
C PHE A 127 -8.51 -1.55 -7.77
N VAL A 128 -7.65 -0.61 -7.40
CA VAL A 128 -7.77 0.80 -7.83
C VAL A 128 -7.67 0.92 -9.35
N VAL A 129 -6.73 0.22 -9.99
CA VAL A 129 -6.60 0.18 -11.45
C VAL A 129 -7.88 -0.34 -12.12
N ASP A 130 -8.45 -1.45 -11.61
CA ASP A 130 -9.68 -2.02 -12.16
C ASP A 130 -10.88 -1.06 -11.98
N VAL A 131 -10.95 -0.33 -10.85
CA VAL A 131 -11.97 0.70 -10.61
C VAL A 131 -11.83 1.88 -11.57
N LEU A 132 -10.62 2.42 -11.73
CA LEU A 132 -10.37 3.55 -12.64
C LEU A 132 -10.67 3.16 -14.10
N ASP A 133 -10.31 1.95 -14.52
CA ASP A 133 -10.63 1.42 -15.85
C ASP A 133 -12.16 1.33 -16.05
N MET A 134 -12.87 0.69 -15.13
CA MET A 134 -14.33 0.58 -15.19
C MET A 134 -14.99 1.96 -15.28
N TRP A 135 -14.61 2.90 -14.43
CA TRP A 135 -15.17 4.26 -14.45
C TRP A 135 -14.83 5.02 -15.72
N SER A 136 -13.69 4.75 -16.35
CA SER A 136 -13.33 5.35 -17.64
C SER A 136 -14.32 4.92 -18.73
N PHE A 137 -14.67 3.63 -18.79
CA PHE A 137 -15.68 3.12 -19.71
C PHE A 137 -17.09 3.68 -19.40
N ILE A 138 -17.44 3.81 -18.12
CA ILE A 138 -18.73 4.34 -17.69
C ILE A 138 -18.90 5.81 -18.13
N GLU A 139 -17.93 6.67 -17.81
CA GLU A 139 -18.00 8.09 -18.17
C GLU A 139 -17.97 8.30 -19.69
N GLU A 140 -17.11 7.55 -20.41
CA GLU A 140 -17.05 7.65 -21.88
C GLU A 140 -18.39 7.29 -22.53
N ALA A 141 -19.01 6.19 -22.08
CA ALA A 141 -20.30 5.78 -22.62
C ALA A 141 -21.40 6.79 -22.28
N PHE A 142 -21.40 7.36 -21.06
CA PHE A 142 -22.40 8.32 -20.62
C PHE A 142 -22.34 9.65 -21.38
N GLU A 143 -21.14 10.16 -21.66
CA GLU A 143 -20.91 11.40 -22.42
C GLU A 143 -21.59 11.36 -23.81
N GLU A 144 -21.66 10.18 -24.39
CA GLU A 144 -22.07 9.93 -25.78
C GLU A 144 -23.54 9.47 -25.90
N LEU A 145 -24.24 9.31 -24.77
CA LEU A 145 -25.67 9.04 -24.77
C LEU A 145 -26.45 10.25 -25.28
N ASN A 146 -27.52 9.99 -26.04
CA ASN A 146 -28.51 11.01 -26.37
C ASN A 146 -29.37 11.35 -25.12
N GLU A 147 -30.11 12.45 -25.20
CA GLU A 147 -30.93 12.93 -24.08
C GLU A 147 -32.02 11.94 -23.63
N GLY A 148 -32.58 11.15 -24.54
CA GLY A 148 -33.56 10.11 -24.20
C GLY A 148 -32.94 8.99 -23.37
N ASP A 149 -31.76 8.55 -23.76
CA ASP A 149 -30.98 7.53 -23.06
C ASP A 149 -30.45 8.02 -21.71
N LYS A 150 -30.04 9.30 -21.61
CA LYS A 150 -29.68 9.92 -20.32
C LYS A 150 -30.86 10.01 -19.37
N ALA A 151 -32.03 10.44 -19.85
CA ALA A 151 -33.24 10.48 -19.05
C ALA A 151 -33.65 9.09 -18.56
N ARG A 152 -33.53 8.09 -19.43
CA ARG A 152 -33.77 6.69 -19.10
C ARG A 152 -32.79 6.17 -18.04
N LEU A 153 -31.48 6.42 -18.21
CA LEU A 153 -30.46 6.03 -17.24
C LEU A 153 -30.70 6.68 -15.87
N ALA A 154 -31.04 7.98 -15.86
CA ALA A 154 -31.36 8.71 -14.63
C ALA A 154 -32.56 8.11 -13.88
N SER A 155 -33.57 7.60 -14.59
CA SER A 155 -34.73 6.95 -13.99
C SER A 155 -34.46 5.51 -13.56
N GLU A 156 -33.82 4.70 -14.40
CA GLU A 156 -33.62 3.26 -14.16
C GLU A 156 -32.49 2.97 -13.18
N ALA A 157 -31.54 3.89 -13.02
CA ALA A 157 -30.39 3.76 -12.12
C ALA A 157 -30.34 4.83 -11.03
N ASP A 158 -31.48 5.40 -10.61
CA ASP A 158 -31.54 6.35 -9.50
C ASP A 158 -30.91 5.73 -8.21
N PRO A 159 -30.13 6.47 -7.41
CA PRO A 159 -29.70 7.86 -7.58
C PRO A 159 -28.44 8.03 -8.44
N PHE A 160 -27.87 6.95 -8.97
CA PHE A 160 -26.55 6.93 -9.62
C PHE A 160 -26.57 7.35 -11.09
N GLY A 161 -27.72 7.22 -11.77
CA GLY A 161 -27.83 7.47 -13.22
C GLY A 161 -27.90 8.94 -13.63
N LYS A 162 -28.08 9.87 -12.68
CA LYS A 162 -28.26 11.31 -12.96
C LYS A 162 -26.94 12.07 -13.09
N HIS A 163 -25.99 11.77 -12.21
CA HIS A 163 -24.67 12.39 -12.15
C HIS A 163 -23.60 11.29 -12.24
N VAL A 164 -23.40 10.78 -13.45
CA VAL A 164 -22.48 9.67 -13.72
C VAL A 164 -21.06 10.21 -13.83
N GLN A 165 -20.40 10.27 -12.68
CA GLN A 165 -19.00 10.68 -12.56
C GLN A 165 -18.33 9.86 -11.47
N PHE A 166 -17.05 9.52 -11.66
CA PHE A 166 -16.24 8.83 -10.69
C PHE A 166 -16.13 9.67 -9.41
N PRO A 167 -16.68 9.20 -8.27
CA PRO A 167 -16.69 9.97 -7.04
C PRO A 167 -15.37 9.88 -6.28
N GLY A 168 -14.49 8.92 -6.60
CA GLY A 168 -13.23 8.73 -5.90
C GLY A 168 -13.33 7.76 -4.72
N PHE A 169 -12.44 7.89 -3.74
CA PHE A 169 -12.34 7.04 -2.55
C PHE A 169 -12.49 7.89 -1.27
N ASP A 170 -12.92 7.30 -0.16
CA ASP A 170 -13.06 8.03 1.11
C ASP A 170 -11.68 8.37 1.70
N GLY A 171 -11.35 9.66 1.79
CA GLY A 171 -10.07 10.09 2.36
C GLY A 171 -9.88 9.71 3.84
N ASN A 172 -10.96 9.48 4.60
CA ASN A 172 -10.87 9.14 6.02
C ASN A 172 -10.69 7.65 6.27
N ASN A 173 -11.39 6.80 5.52
CA ASN A 173 -11.45 5.35 5.77
C ASN A 173 -10.76 4.52 4.67
N GLU A 174 -10.51 5.10 3.50
CA GLU A 174 -9.98 4.44 2.30
C GLU A 174 -8.70 5.15 1.80
N SER A 175 -7.96 5.76 2.72
CA SER A 175 -6.84 6.68 2.45
C SER A 175 -5.75 6.10 1.54
N GLU A 176 -5.39 4.81 1.67
CA GLU A 176 -4.38 4.24 0.77
C GLU A 176 -4.94 3.97 -0.64
N HIS A 177 -6.24 3.68 -0.81
CA HIS A 177 -6.84 3.58 -2.14
C HIS A 177 -6.88 4.96 -2.82
N LEU A 178 -7.21 6.01 -2.05
CA LEU A 178 -7.12 7.40 -2.50
C LEU A 178 -5.69 7.77 -2.89
N GLY A 179 -4.71 7.41 -2.05
CA GLY A 179 -3.29 7.65 -2.31
C GLY A 179 -2.82 6.98 -3.60
N ILE A 180 -3.14 5.70 -3.79
CA ILE A 180 -2.84 4.96 -5.03
C ILE A 180 -3.51 5.63 -6.24
N ALA A 181 -4.78 6.04 -6.12
CA ALA A 181 -5.51 6.67 -7.22
C ALA A 181 -4.87 8.00 -7.65
N ARG A 182 -4.53 8.86 -6.68
CA ARG A 182 -3.82 10.11 -6.95
C ARG A 182 -2.44 9.85 -7.56
N PHE A 183 -1.69 8.89 -7.02
CA PHE A 183 -0.38 8.55 -7.57
C PHE A 183 -0.47 8.06 -9.03
N LEU A 184 -1.47 7.24 -9.37
CA LEU A 184 -1.71 6.79 -10.74
C LEU A 184 -2.09 7.95 -11.67
N VAL A 185 -2.96 8.86 -11.23
CA VAL A 185 -3.54 9.92 -12.06
C VAL A 185 -2.62 11.14 -12.19
N ASP A 186 -2.13 11.64 -11.07
CA ASP A 186 -1.41 12.91 -10.98
C ASP A 186 0.09 12.73 -11.19
N ASP A 187 0.72 11.73 -10.55
CA ASP A 187 2.17 11.51 -10.60
C ASP A 187 2.62 10.63 -11.78
N LEU A 188 1.89 9.54 -12.06
CA LEU A 188 2.21 8.64 -13.17
C LEU A 188 1.50 9.01 -14.49
N GLU A 189 0.65 10.04 -14.47
CA GLU A 189 -0.11 10.56 -15.61
C GLU A 189 -0.91 9.48 -16.37
N ARG A 190 -1.40 8.46 -15.65
CA ARG A 190 -2.32 7.44 -16.17
C ARG A 190 -3.77 7.92 -16.01
N PHE A 191 -4.69 7.30 -16.74
CA PHE A 191 -6.12 7.62 -16.65
C PHE A 191 -6.43 9.12 -16.75
N SER A 192 -5.86 9.79 -17.76
CA SER A 192 -5.87 11.25 -17.94
C SER A 192 -7.26 11.90 -17.85
N ARG A 193 -8.32 11.19 -18.22
CA ARG A 193 -9.74 11.57 -18.04
C ARG A 193 -10.06 12.06 -16.62
N PHE A 194 -9.39 11.51 -15.60
CA PHE A 194 -9.64 11.89 -14.20
C PHE A 194 -8.75 13.05 -13.72
N ARG A 195 -7.75 13.45 -14.52
CA ARG A 195 -6.90 14.61 -14.25
C ARG A 195 -7.57 15.92 -14.66
N ASP A 196 -8.40 15.85 -15.70
CA ASP A 196 -9.11 17.01 -16.25
C ASP A 196 -9.94 17.71 -15.16
N GLY A 197 -9.63 18.99 -14.93
CA GLY A 197 -10.31 19.83 -13.94
C GLY A 197 -9.88 19.66 -12.49
N ARG A 198 -8.77 18.94 -12.19
CA ARG A 198 -8.28 18.68 -10.82
C ARG A 198 -9.37 18.10 -9.91
N ARG A 199 -9.90 16.95 -10.27
CA ARG A 199 -10.89 16.24 -9.45
C ARG A 199 -10.25 15.89 -8.09
N ASP A 200 -10.95 16.12 -6.98
CA ASP A 200 -10.43 15.84 -5.63
C ASP A 200 -10.12 14.34 -5.43
N LEU A 201 -10.84 13.47 -6.16
CA LEU A 201 -10.86 12.02 -5.99
C LEU A 201 -11.21 11.57 -4.56
N ASN A 202 -11.56 12.50 -3.67
CA ASN A 202 -12.08 12.22 -2.35
C ASN A 202 -13.60 12.20 -2.40
N SER A 203 -14.17 11.01 -2.19
CA SER A 203 -15.62 10.82 -2.22
C SER A 203 -16.30 11.37 -0.97
N HIS A 204 -15.59 11.49 0.16
CA HIS A 204 -16.12 11.79 1.49
C HIS A 204 -17.13 10.75 2.04
N PHE A 205 -17.26 9.57 1.43
CA PHE A 205 -18.09 8.48 1.94
C PHE A 205 -17.56 7.11 1.47
N PRO A 206 -17.77 6.00 2.19
CA PRO A 206 -17.23 4.69 1.79
C PRO A 206 -17.69 4.23 0.41
N THR A 207 -16.75 3.73 -0.40
CA THR A 207 -16.97 3.33 -1.80
C THR A 207 -16.52 1.91 -2.14
N LEU A 208 -15.60 1.31 -1.37
CA LEU A 208 -14.93 0.06 -1.75
C LEU A 208 -15.90 -1.09 -2.04
N GLU A 209 -16.88 -1.32 -1.16
CA GLU A 209 -17.84 -2.42 -1.36
C GLU A 209 -18.72 -2.20 -2.60
N GLY A 210 -19.15 -0.95 -2.82
CA GLY A 210 -19.93 -0.56 -3.99
C GLY A 210 -19.15 -0.81 -5.27
N TYR A 211 -17.90 -0.38 -5.33
CA TYR A 211 -17.02 -0.66 -6.45
C TYR A 211 -16.77 -2.15 -6.66
N GLY A 212 -16.59 -2.92 -5.58
CA GLY A 212 -16.46 -4.38 -5.67
C GLY A 212 -17.68 -5.05 -6.32
N ARG A 213 -18.90 -4.58 -6.02
CA ARG A 213 -20.13 -5.06 -6.70
C ARG A 213 -20.20 -4.63 -8.15
N MET A 214 -19.90 -3.36 -8.44
CA MET A 214 -19.87 -2.84 -9.80
C MET A 214 -18.88 -3.60 -10.68
N LEU A 215 -17.67 -3.88 -10.18
CA LEU A 215 -16.65 -4.66 -10.88
C LEU A 215 -17.14 -6.06 -11.23
N ARG A 216 -17.83 -6.75 -10.32
CA ARG A 216 -18.43 -8.07 -10.62
C ARG A 216 -19.44 -8.02 -11.76
N ALA A 217 -20.21 -6.94 -11.89
CA ALA A 217 -21.13 -6.75 -13.01
C ALA A 217 -20.40 -6.35 -14.30
N PHE A 218 -19.33 -5.56 -14.19
CA PHE A 218 -18.56 -5.04 -15.32
C PHE A 218 -17.63 -6.08 -15.95
N GLU A 219 -16.96 -6.93 -15.18
CA GLU A 219 -15.93 -7.85 -15.67
C GLU A 219 -16.40 -8.78 -16.82
N PRO A 220 -17.59 -9.40 -16.78
CA PRO A 220 -18.10 -10.18 -17.91
C PRO A 220 -18.36 -9.33 -19.16
N ILE A 221 -18.80 -8.07 -18.98
CA ILE A 221 -19.08 -7.13 -20.06
C ILE A 221 -17.77 -6.69 -20.71
N ARG A 222 -16.77 -6.36 -19.90
CA ARG A 222 -15.44 -5.88 -20.32
C ARG A 222 -14.78 -6.80 -21.36
N LYS A 223 -14.94 -8.12 -21.21
CA LYS A 223 -14.41 -9.12 -22.16
C LYS A 223 -14.93 -8.97 -23.58
N ASN A 224 -16.09 -8.33 -23.76
CA ASN A 224 -16.78 -8.16 -25.03
C ASN A 224 -16.92 -6.67 -25.44
N LEU A 225 -16.16 -5.76 -24.82
CA LEU A 225 -16.19 -4.32 -25.12
C LEU A 225 -15.22 -3.87 -26.23
N VAL A 226 -14.44 -4.79 -26.81
CA VAL A 226 -13.49 -4.42 -27.88
C VAL A 226 -14.24 -3.83 -29.08
N GLY A 227 -13.94 -2.58 -29.41
CA GLY A 227 -14.51 -1.87 -30.56
C GLY A 227 -15.93 -1.33 -30.36
N ARG A 228 -16.44 -1.29 -29.13
CA ARG A 228 -17.75 -0.67 -28.82
C ARG A 228 -17.75 -0.03 -27.44
N ARG A 229 -18.75 0.81 -27.18
CA ARG A 229 -19.02 1.40 -25.87
C ARG A 229 -20.06 0.59 -25.09
N LEU A 230 -20.21 0.90 -23.80
CA LEU A 230 -21.30 0.38 -22.98
C LEU A 230 -22.64 0.89 -23.51
N SER A 231 -23.62 0.00 -23.60
CA SER A 231 -25.01 0.35 -23.85
C SER A 231 -25.67 0.92 -22.58
N VAL A 232 -26.81 1.60 -22.74
CA VAL A 232 -27.61 2.10 -21.60
C VAL A 232 -28.00 0.96 -20.65
N ASN A 233 -28.35 -0.22 -21.17
CA ASN A 233 -28.71 -1.37 -20.35
C ASN A 233 -27.53 -1.85 -19.49
N GLU A 234 -26.32 -1.87 -20.07
CA GLU A 234 -25.10 -2.24 -19.35
C GLU A 234 -24.75 -1.19 -18.30
N LEU A 235 -24.89 0.11 -18.61
CA LEU A 235 -24.72 1.20 -17.64
C LEU A 235 -25.69 1.08 -16.47
N VAL A 236 -26.99 0.85 -16.74
CA VAL A 236 -28.00 0.62 -15.70
C VAL A 236 -27.60 -0.56 -14.80
N SER A 237 -27.21 -1.69 -15.41
CA SER A 237 -26.80 -2.89 -14.67
C SER A 237 -25.60 -2.64 -13.75
N ILE A 238 -24.57 -1.95 -14.26
CA ILE A 238 -23.35 -1.66 -13.49
C ILE A 238 -23.65 -0.67 -12.36
N LEU A 239 -24.30 0.46 -12.67
CA LEU A 239 -24.58 1.50 -11.68
C LEU A 239 -25.51 1.02 -10.56
N ASN A 240 -26.55 0.24 -10.88
CA ASN A 240 -27.43 -0.32 -9.85
C ASN A 240 -26.74 -1.34 -8.94
N SER A 241 -25.69 -2.03 -9.41
CA SER A 241 -24.90 -2.95 -8.59
C SER A 241 -24.19 -2.23 -7.43
N ARG A 242 -24.04 -0.90 -7.50
CA ARG A 242 -23.45 -0.10 -6.43
C ARG A 242 -24.29 -0.10 -5.14
N ARG A 243 -25.61 -0.30 -5.22
CA ARG A 243 -26.50 -0.35 -4.04
C ARG A 243 -26.04 -1.44 -3.06
N ALA A 244 -26.21 -1.21 -1.76
CA ALA A 244 -26.09 -2.30 -0.79
C ALA A 244 -27.18 -3.35 -1.09
N ALA A 245 -26.88 -4.62 -0.84
CA ALA A 245 -27.95 -5.62 -0.82
C ALA A 245 -28.83 -5.33 0.42
N ASP A 246 -30.14 -5.25 0.21
CA ASP A 246 -31.12 -5.15 1.30
C ASP A 246 -31.11 -6.40 2.20
#